data_AF-A0A2S4AHK1-F1
#
_entry.id   AF-A0A2S4AHK1-F1
#
_cell.length_a   1.000
_cell.length_b   1.000
_cell.length_c   1.000
_cell.angle_alpha   90.00
_cell.angle_beta   90.00
_cell.angle_gamma   90.00
#
_symmetry.space_group_name_H-M   'P 1'
#
loop_
_entity.id
_entity.type
_entity.pdbx_description
1 polymer ?
#
loop_
_entity_poly.entity_id
_entity_poly.type
_entity_poly.pdbx_seq_one_letter_code
_entity_poly.pdbx_strand_id
1 'polypeptide(L)'
;MNMEQPEQRKWDQVTPEGLYTIIQYLKSNFDAELSHKVIELFHERMRDDIDFDPALLHSLMKHVFAQIMEGKSADQAFGLKTEKGKYPRPDTHSRDLHATAIVILRLRQGLNLEDSSNDAAELLGISDMTVKRACADWREALEELDLPDETLQVLAAEHPISP
;
A
#
# COMPACT_ATOMS: atom_id res chain seq x y z
N MET A 1 -28.67 -12.84 40.39
CA MET A 1 -27.54 -13.39 39.62
C MET A 1 -27.65 -12.81 38.22
N ASN A 2 -26.89 -11.76 37.92
CA ASN A 2 -26.77 -11.27 36.55
C ASN A 2 -25.87 -12.27 35.82
N MET A 3 -26.42 -12.97 34.83
CA MET A 3 -25.62 -13.70 33.86
C MET A 3 -25.01 -12.65 32.94
N GLU A 4 -23.74 -12.31 33.17
CA GLU A 4 -22.93 -11.62 32.16
C GLU A 4 -22.87 -12.53 30.94
N GLN A 5 -23.53 -12.12 29.85
CA GLN A 5 -23.33 -12.76 28.56
C GLN A 5 -21.86 -12.54 28.18
N PRO A 6 -21.10 -13.59 27.80
CA PRO A 6 -19.75 -13.37 27.32
C PRO A 6 -19.85 -12.49 26.08
N GLU A 7 -19.18 -11.32 26.12
CA GLU A 7 -19.01 -10.48 24.94
C GLU A 7 -18.39 -11.34 23.83
N GLN A 8 -19.13 -11.55 22.76
CA GLN A 8 -18.65 -12.30 21.61
C GLN A 8 -17.47 -11.54 21.03
N ARG A 9 -16.28 -12.13 21.09
CA ARG A 9 -15.07 -11.47 20.60
C ARG A 9 -15.11 -11.42 19.09
N LYS A 10 -14.36 -10.45 18.55
CA LYS A 10 -14.24 -10.15 17.13
C LYS A 10 -13.95 -11.39 16.27
N TRP A 11 -13.32 -12.41 16.84
CA TRP A 11 -12.82 -13.59 16.12
C TRP A 11 -13.25 -14.95 16.67
N ASP A 12 -14.23 -15.00 17.58
CA ASP A 12 -14.71 -16.27 18.18
C ASP A 12 -15.34 -17.22 17.14
N GLN A 13 -15.69 -16.70 15.96
CA GLN A 13 -16.30 -17.47 14.86
C GLN A 13 -15.27 -18.15 13.95
N VAL A 14 -13.97 -17.86 14.11
CA VAL A 14 -12.92 -18.46 13.25
C VAL A 14 -12.61 -19.87 13.72
N THR A 15 -13.03 -20.87 12.93
CA THR A 15 -12.74 -22.29 13.20
C THR A 15 -11.27 -22.61 12.93
N PRO A 16 -10.72 -23.68 13.52
CA PRO A 16 -9.36 -24.15 13.23
C PRO A 16 -9.11 -24.39 11.73
N GLU A 17 -10.08 -24.94 11.01
CA GLU A 17 -10.00 -25.23 9.58
C GLU A 17 -9.99 -23.93 8.75
N GLY A 18 -10.78 -22.95 9.16
CA GLY A 18 -10.78 -21.61 8.57
C GLY A 18 -9.40 -20.94 8.75
N LEU A 19 -8.86 -21.00 9.96
CA LEU A 19 -7.53 -20.46 10.27
C LEU A 19 -6.42 -21.18 9.49
N TYR A 20 -6.50 -22.51 9.35
CA TYR A 20 -5.59 -23.27 8.50
C TYR A 20 -5.61 -22.79 7.05
N THR A 21 -6.81 -22.63 6.48
CA THR A 21 -6.99 -22.18 5.09
C THR A 21 -6.39 -20.79 4.88
N ILE A 22 -6.64 -19.87 5.83
CA ILE A 22 -6.06 -18.53 5.82
C ILE A 22 -4.53 -18.59 5.85
N ILE A 23 -3.94 -19.39 6.76
CA ILE A 23 -2.49 -19.54 6.86
C ILE A 23 -1.90 -20.11 5.55
N GLN A 24 -2.54 -21.08 4.91
CA GLN A 24 -2.07 -21.60 3.62
C GLN A 24 -2.16 -20.57 2.50
N TYR A 25 -3.23 -19.75 2.49
CA TYR A 25 -3.36 -18.66 1.54
C TYR A 25 -2.23 -17.63 1.68
N LEU A 26 -1.93 -17.20 2.92
CA LEU A 26 -0.91 -16.20 3.22
C LEU A 26 0.53 -16.65 2.91
N LYS A 27 0.80 -17.96 2.85
CA LYS A 27 2.11 -18.48 2.44
C LYS A 27 2.44 -18.20 0.97
N SER A 28 1.41 -18.01 0.15
CA SER A 28 1.55 -17.84 -1.31
C SER A 28 1.08 -16.47 -1.80
N ASN A 29 0.34 -15.72 -0.98
CA ASN A 29 -0.29 -14.46 -1.36
C ASN A 29 0.02 -13.36 -0.34
N PHE A 30 0.15 -12.14 -0.84
CA PHE A 30 0.26 -10.97 0.03
C PHE A 30 -1.11 -10.41 0.35
N ASP A 31 -1.46 -10.41 1.63
CA ASP A 31 -2.64 -9.74 2.17
C ASP A 31 -2.29 -9.23 3.58
N ALA A 32 -1.93 -7.95 3.67
CA ALA A 32 -1.50 -7.34 4.93
C ALA A 32 -2.62 -7.27 5.97
N GLU A 33 -3.87 -7.07 5.52
CA GLU A 33 -5.00 -6.99 6.43
C GLU A 33 -5.29 -8.37 7.05
N LEU A 34 -5.31 -9.42 6.22
CA LEU A 34 -5.51 -10.78 6.68
C LEU A 34 -4.34 -11.27 7.53
N SER A 35 -3.11 -10.89 7.19
CA SER A 35 -1.92 -11.17 8.00
C SER A 35 -2.03 -10.54 9.40
N HIS A 36 -2.42 -9.27 9.47
CA HIS A 36 -2.64 -8.58 10.74
C HIS A 36 -3.73 -9.24 11.58
N LYS A 37 -4.85 -9.65 10.95
CA LYS A 37 -5.93 -10.38 11.63
C LYS A 37 -5.47 -11.70 12.24
N VAL A 38 -4.65 -12.47 11.53
CA VAL A 38 -4.12 -13.74 12.05
C VAL A 38 -3.20 -13.52 13.25
N ILE A 39 -2.35 -12.49 13.20
CA ILE A 39 -1.47 -12.12 14.31
C ILE A 39 -2.29 -11.66 15.52
N GLU A 40 -3.30 -10.80 15.30
CA GLU A 40 -4.23 -10.33 16.32
C GLU A 40 -4.92 -11.52 17.01
N LEU A 41 -5.44 -12.48 16.23
CA LEU A 41 -6.09 -13.69 16.77
C LEU A 41 -5.15 -14.52 17.65
N PHE A 42 -3.94 -14.80 17.19
CA PHE A 42 -2.98 -15.56 17.99
C PHE A 42 -2.55 -14.79 19.25
N HIS A 43 -2.36 -13.47 19.15
CA HIS A 43 -2.03 -12.63 20.29
C HIS A 43 -3.14 -12.61 21.34
N GLU A 44 -4.41 -12.42 20.93
CA GLU A 44 -5.55 -12.41 21.84
C GLU A 44 -5.72 -13.76 22.54
N ARG A 45 -5.61 -14.88 21.81
CA ARG A 45 -5.73 -16.21 22.41
C ARG A 45 -4.61 -16.51 23.40
N MET A 46 -3.36 -16.15 23.07
CA MET A 46 -2.22 -16.30 23.99
C MET A 46 -2.33 -15.40 25.22
N ARG A 47 -2.80 -14.15 25.07
CA ARG A 47 -2.95 -13.20 26.17
C ARG A 47 -3.99 -13.66 27.18
N ASP A 48 -5.09 -14.23 26.68
CA ASP A 48 -6.25 -14.58 27.50
C ASP A 48 -6.30 -16.09 27.85
N ASP A 49 -5.19 -16.81 27.66
CA ASP A 49 -5.04 -18.26 27.91
C ASP A 49 -6.15 -19.11 27.25
N ILE A 50 -6.60 -18.69 26.06
CA ILE A 50 -7.60 -19.43 25.27
C ILE A 50 -6.89 -20.48 24.44
N ASP A 51 -7.43 -21.70 24.46
CA ASP A 51 -6.88 -22.81 23.70
C ASP A 51 -6.93 -22.56 22.18
N PHE A 52 -5.86 -22.95 21.50
CA PHE A 52 -5.74 -22.89 20.06
C PHE A 52 -4.84 -24.03 19.59
N ASP A 53 -5.04 -24.50 18.36
CA ASP A 53 -4.20 -25.55 17.79
C ASP A 53 -2.75 -25.04 17.62
N PRO A 54 -1.78 -25.55 18.41
CA PRO A 54 -0.39 -25.11 18.33
C PRO A 54 0.26 -25.47 16.99
N ALA A 55 -0.27 -26.47 16.28
CA ALA A 55 0.23 -26.85 14.96
C ALA A 55 0.01 -25.74 13.92
N LEU A 56 -1.06 -24.93 14.07
CA LEU A 56 -1.33 -23.79 13.20
C LEU A 56 -0.31 -22.67 13.42
N LEU A 57 -0.05 -22.31 14.67
CA LEU A 57 0.98 -21.33 15.01
C LEU A 57 2.36 -21.80 14.53
N HIS A 58 2.70 -23.07 14.79
CA HIS A 58 3.95 -23.65 14.32
C HIS A 58 4.08 -23.63 12.79
N SER A 59 3.00 -23.94 12.06
CA SER A 59 2.95 -23.87 10.59
C SER A 59 3.20 -22.46 10.06
N LEU A 60 2.62 -21.44 10.71
CA LEU A 60 2.86 -20.03 10.40
C LEU A 60 4.33 -19.64 10.69
N MET A 61 4.81 -19.91 11.91
CA MET A 61 6.16 -19.53 12.33
C MET A 61 7.25 -20.23 11.50
N LYS A 62 7.04 -21.49 11.10
CA LYS A 62 7.94 -22.20 10.19
C LYS A 62 8.10 -21.47 8.86
N HIS A 63 7.00 -20.95 8.31
CA HIS A 63 7.05 -20.15 7.08
C HIS A 63 7.77 -18.82 7.32
N VAL A 64 7.38 -18.07 8.35
CA VAL A 64 8.00 -16.78 8.70
C VAL A 64 9.51 -16.92 8.86
N PHE A 65 10.00 -17.94 9.57
CA PHE A 65 11.43 -18.16 9.72
C PHE A 65 12.12 -18.52 8.40
N ALA A 66 11.52 -19.35 7.56
CA ALA A 66 12.08 -19.63 6.23
C ALA A 66 12.23 -18.33 5.40
N GLN A 67 11.22 -17.46 5.44
CA GLN A 67 11.23 -16.17 4.74
C GLN A 67 12.29 -15.20 5.30
N ILE A 68 12.50 -15.18 6.61
CA ILE A 68 13.58 -14.39 7.23
C ILE A 68 14.95 -14.92 6.80
N MET A 69 15.12 -16.24 6.75
CA MET A 69 16.37 -16.87 6.28
C MET A 69 16.64 -16.58 4.79
N GLU A 70 15.62 -16.28 4.00
CA GLU A 70 15.73 -15.80 2.62
C GLU A 70 16.07 -14.30 2.53
N GLY A 71 16.25 -13.61 3.66
CA GLY A 71 16.67 -12.20 3.72
C GLY A 71 15.53 -11.20 3.84
N LYS A 72 14.30 -11.64 4.10
CA LYS A 72 13.16 -10.75 4.32
C LYS A 72 13.17 -10.16 5.74
N SER A 73 12.63 -8.95 5.90
CA SER A 73 12.36 -8.40 7.23
C SER A 73 11.22 -9.16 7.92
N ALA A 74 11.08 -9.03 9.24
CA ALA A 74 9.97 -9.62 9.99
C ALA A 74 8.61 -9.21 9.39
N ASP A 75 8.40 -7.91 9.14
CA ASP A 75 7.15 -7.42 8.52
C ASP A 75 6.87 -8.05 7.15
N GLN A 76 7.91 -8.30 6.36
CA GLN A 76 7.76 -8.95 5.05
C GLN A 76 7.48 -10.44 5.19
N ALA A 77 8.14 -11.11 6.12
CA ALA A 77 7.95 -12.53 6.40
C ALA A 77 6.56 -12.84 6.99
N PHE A 78 5.99 -11.90 7.75
CA PHE A 78 4.62 -11.97 8.23
C PHE A 78 3.58 -11.52 7.19
N GLY A 79 3.99 -11.04 6.01
CA GLY A 79 3.04 -10.52 5.01
C GLY A 79 2.43 -9.15 5.37
N LEU A 80 2.98 -8.43 6.35
CA LEU A 80 2.56 -7.08 6.75
C LEU A 80 3.11 -6.00 5.81
N LYS A 81 4.19 -6.31 5.09
CA LYS A 81 4.85 -5.37 4.18
C LYS A 81 5.24 -6.05 2.88
N THR A 82 5.06 -5.34 1.77
CA THR A 82 5.50 -5.82 0.47
C THR A 82 7.04 -5.84 0.36
N GLU A 83 7.54 -6.81 -0.39
CA GLU A 83 8.89 -6.75 -0.95
C GLU A 83 8.94 -5.63 -2.01
N LYS A 84 9.89 -4.70 -1.86
CA LYS A 84 10.12 -3.65 -2.86
C LYS A 84 10.42 -4.33 -4.21
N GLY A 85 9.58 -4.06 -5.22
CA GLY A 85 9.79 -4.52 -6.60
C GLY A 85 9.17 -5.88 -6.95
N LYS A 86 8.52 -6.59 -6.01
CA LYS A 86 7.94 -7.92 -6.27
C LYS A 86 6.47 -7.91 -6.64
N TYR A 87 5.77 -6.81 -6.35
CA TYR A 87 4.35 -6.66 -6.64
C TYR A 87 4.16 -5.60 -7.73
N PRO A 88 3.28 -5.84 -8.72
CA PRO A 88 2.95 -4.84 -9.71
C PRO A 88 2.39 -3.61 -8.98
N ARG A 89 3.10 -2.48 -9.10
CA ARG A 89 2.54 -1.20 -8.69
C ARG A 89 1.46 -0.82 -9.70
N PRO A 90 0.39 -0.13 -9.27
CA PRO A 90 -0.46 0.58 -10.22
C PRO A 90 0.44 1.44 -11.11
N ASP A 91 0.18 1.42 -12.42
CA ASP A 91 0.92 2.28 -13.34
C ASP A 91 0.72 3.74 -12.92
N THR A 92 1.81 4.40 -12.51
CA THR A 92 1.78 5.80 -12.10
C THR A 92 2.19 6.74 -13.22
N HIS A 93 2.55 6.22 -14.39
CA HIS A 93 3.10 6.99 -15.49
C HIS A 93 2.17 8.14 -15.92
N SER A 94 0.89 7.84 -16.17
CA SER A 94 -0.10 8.86 -16.56
C SER A 94 -0.26 9.94 -15.49
N ARG A 95 -0.40 9.56 -14.21
CA ARG A 95 -0.51 10.51 -13.10
C ARG A 95 0.73 11.39 -13.00
N ASP A 96 1.91 10.80 -13.11
CA ASP A 96 3.18 11.50 -12.92
C ASP A 96 3.46 12.47 -14.08
N LEU A 97 3.11 12.10 -15.31
CA LEU A 97 3.13 13.01 -16.47
C LEU A 97 2.14 14.16 -16.29
N HIS A 98 0.91 13.87 -15.87
CA HIS A 98 -0.12 14.89 -15.63
C HIS A 98 0.33 15.90 -14.56
N ALA A 99 0.80 15.41 -13.40
CA ALA A 99 1.31 16.25 -12.33
C ALA A 99 2.47 17.15 -12.82
N THR A 100 3.38 16.59 -13.62
CA THR A 100 4.52 17.35 -14.16
C THR A 100 4.09 18.39 -15.19
N ALA A 101 3.12 18.07 -16.06
CA ALA A 101 2.57 19.02 -17.03
C ALA A 101 1.91 20.23 -16.35
N ILE A 102 1.13 20.01 -15.28
CA ILE A 102 0.56 21.09 -14.46
C ILE A 102 1.67 21.97 -13.90
N VAL A 103 2.71 21.37 -13.30
CA VAL A 103 3.82 22.13 -12.72
C VAL A 103 4.54 22.97 -13.78
N ILE A 104 4.84 22.43 -14.96
CA ILE A 104 5.48 23.19 -16.05
C ILE A 104 4.60 24.36 -16.50
N LEU A 105 3.29 24.16 -16.65
CA LEU A 105 2.36 25.24 -16.99
C LEU A 105 2.37 26.37 -15.94
N ARG A 106 2.39 26.03 -14.65
CA ARG A 106 2.44 27.01 -13.56
C ARG A 106 3.78 27.76 -13.51
N LEU A 107 4.88 27.05 -13.74
CA LEU A 107 6.20 27.67 -13.86
C LEU A 107 6.25 28.66 -15.03
N ARG A 108 5.66 28.31 -16.18
CA ARG A 108 5.55 29.21 -17.35
C ARG A 108 4.67 30.43 -17.08
N GLN A 109 3.69 30.31 -16.17
CA GLN A 109 2.88 31.43 -15.67
C GLN A 109 3.60 32.29 -14.61
N GLY A 110 4.85 31.95 -14.27
CA GLY A 110 5.69 32.71 -13.35
C GLY A 110 5.55 32.30 -11.87
N LEU A 111 4.87 31.21 -11.56
CA LEU A 111 4.87 30.65 -10.20
C LEU A 111 6.22 29.98 -9.90
N ASN A 112 6.56 29.87 -8.62
CA ASN A 112 7.71 29.10 -8.20
C ASN A 112 7.37 27.59 -8.12
N LEU A 113 8.39 26.75 -8.01
CA LEU A 113 8.24 25.30 -8.01
C LEU A 113 7.43 24.77 -6.81
N GLU A 114 7.54 25.42 -5.66
CA GLU A 114 6.84 25.00 -4.44
C GLU A 114 5.34 25.24 -4.57
N ASP A 115 4.94 26.46 -4.94
CA ASP A 115 3.55 26.82 -5.19
C ASP A 115 2.95 25.98 -6.32
N SER A 116 3.70 25.80 -7.41
CA SER A 116 3.27 24.96 -8.55
C SER A 116 3.04 23.51 -8.14
N SER A 117 3.89 22.97 -7.25
CA SER A 117 3.76 21.59 -6.77
C SER A 117 2.55 21.43 -5.83
N ASN A 118 2.28 22.43 -4.99
CA ASN A 118 1.13 22.46 -4.10
C ASN A 118 -0.18 22.56 -4.89
N ASP A 119 -0.24 23.44 -5.90
CA ASP A 119 -1.40 23.56 -6.80
C ASP A 119 -1.69 22.24 -7.51
N ALA A 120 -0.66 21.59 -8.06
CA ALA A 120 -0.81 20.30 -8.73
C ALA A 120 -1.27 19.20 -7.76
N ALA A 121 -0.78 19.21 -6.52
CA ALA A 121 -1.18 18.27 -5.48
C ALA A 121 -2.66 18.46 -5.12
N GLU A 122 -3.13 19.70 -4.97
CA GLU A 122 -4.52 20.03 -4.70
C GLU A 122 -5.44 19.62 -5.86
N LEU A 123 -5.07 19.95 -7.11
CA LEU A 123 -5.84 19.62 -8.31
C LEU A 123 -6.00 18.11 -8.51
N LEU A 124 -4.98 17.33 -8.20
CA LEU A 124 -4.96 15.87 -8.40
C LEU A 124 -5.37 15.07 -7.16
N GLY A 125 -5.58 15.73 -6.02
CA GLY A 125 -5.90 15.06 -4.75
C GLY A 125 -4.79 14.10 -4.27
N ILE A 126 -3.52 14.44 -4.52
CA ILE A 126 -2.35 13.64 -4.12
C ILE A 126 -1.41 14.45 -3.22
N SER A 127 -0.41 13.80 -2.61
CA SER A 127 0.57 14.52 -1.78
C SER A 127 1.55 15.35 -2.62
N ASP A 128 1.99 16.49 -2.08
CA ASP A 128 3.05 17.33 -2.66
C ASP A 128 4.34 16.54 -2.93
N MET A 129 4.66 15.59 -2.04
CA MET A 129 5.80 14.69 -2.20
C MET A 129 5.67 13.77 -3.41
N THR A 130 4.44 13.36 -3.77
CA THR A 130 4.17 12.59 -4.99
C THR A 130 4.45 13.44 -6.23
N VAL A 131 3.99 14.70 -6.23
CA VAL A 131 4.23 15.65 -7.33
C VAL A 131 5.72 15.94 -7.48
N LYS A 132 6.42 16.24 -6.38
CA LYS A 132 7.87 16.49 -6.40
C LYS A 132 8.66 15.32 -6.96
N ARG A 133 8.27 14.08 -6.63
CA ARG A 133 8.88 12.88 -7.23
C ARG A 133 8.59 12.79 -8.73
N ALA A 134 7.34 12.98 -9.14
CA ALA A 134 6.97 12.97 -10.56
C ALA A 134 7.78 14.01 -11.37
N CYS A 135 7.91 15.23 -10.85
CA CYS A 135 8.71 16.27 -11.49
C CYS A 135 10.21 15.92 -11.53
N ALA A 136 10.75 15.28 -10.50
CA ALA A 136 12.15 14.83 -10.53
C ALA A 136 12.39 13.80 -11.64
N ASP A 137 11.39 12.98 -11.96
CA ASP A 137 11.51 11.91 -12.96
C ASP A 137 11.21 12.39 -14.39
N TRP A 138 10.31 13.38 -14.57
CA TRP A 138 9.77 13.74 -15.90
C TRP A 138 10.00 15.18 -16.35
N ARG A 139 10.34 16.12 -15.46
CA ARG A 139 10.32 17.56 -15.81
C ARG A 139 11.33 17.90 -16.90
N GLU A 140 12.58 17.42 -16.75
CA GLU A 140 13.64 17.66 -17.73
C GLU A 140 13.24 17.15 -19.12
N ALA A 141 12.76 15.91 -19.21
CA ALA A 141 12.32 15.34 -20.48
C ALA A 141 11.16 16.11 -21.12
N LEU A 142 10.18 16.58 -20.35
CA LEU A 142 9.07 17.37 -20.88
C LEU A 142 9.49 18.80 -21.27
N GLU A 143 10.44 19.40 -20.54
CA GLU A 143 11.03 20.70 -20.88
C GLU A 143 11.88 20.62 -22.16
N GLU A 144 12.64 19.54 -22.37
CA GLU A 144 13.42 19.30 -23.60
C GLU A 144 12.56 19.11 -24.85
N LEU A 145 11.36 18.55 -24.69
CA LEU A 145 10.40 18.41 -25.80
C LEU A 145 9.80 19.74 -26.25
N ASP A 146 10.03 20.82 -25.48
CA ASP A 146 9.53 22.19 -25.74
C ASP A 146 8.07 22.22 -26.20
N LEU A 147 7.23 21.46 -25.50
CA LEU A 147 5.82 21.31 -25.88
C LEU A 147 5.10 22.67 -25.75
N PRO A 148 4.24 23.04 -26.70
CA PRO A 148 3.37 24.21 -26.57
C PRO A 148 2.44 24.10 -25.37
N ASP A 149 2.02 25.24 -24.81
CA ASP A 149 1.13 25.28 -23.66
C ASP A 149 -0.19 24.55 -23.93
N GLU A 150 -0.70 24.57 -25.17
CA GLU A 150 -1.92 23.84 -25.53
C GLU A 150 -1.74 22.32 -25.39
N THR A 151 -0.55 21.80 -25.71
CA THR A 151 -0.26 20.36 -25.58
C THR A 151 -0.08 19.97 -24.11
N LEU A 152 0.60 20.83 -23.34
CA LEU A 152 0.70 20.63 -21.88
C LEU A 152 -0.66 20.71 -21.21
N GLN A 153 -1.58 21.57 -21.67
CA GLN A 153 -2.94 21.65 -21.15
C GLN A 153 -3.74 20.38 -21.42
N VAL A 154 -3.56 19.75 -22.59
CA VAL A 154 -4.19 18.45 -22.88
C VAL A 154 -3.65 17.38 -21.95
N LEU A 155 -2.33 17.29 -21.78
CA LEU A 155 -1.70 16.35 -20.83
C LEU A 155 -2.12 16.62 -19.37
N ALA A 156 -2.34 17.89 -19.02
CA ALA A 156 -2.85 18.35 -17.74
C ALA A 156 -4.38 18.28 -17.59
N ALA A 157 -5.10 17.81 -18.60
CA ALA A 157 -6.55 17.63 -18.57
C ALA A 157 -6.98 16.17 -18.75
N GLU A 158 -6.05 15.27 -19.09
CA GLU A 158 -6.31 13.83 -19.13
C GLU A 158 -6.64 13.32 -17.73
N HIS A 159 -7.93 13.16 -17.46
CA HIS A 159 -8.39 12.47 -16.25
C HIS A 159 -7.75 11.08 -16.20
N PRO A 160 -7.15 10.66 -15.07
CA PRO A 160 -6.78 9.26 -14.90
C PRO A 160 -8.06 8.45 -15.01
N ILE A 161 -8.22 7.73 -16.11
CA ILE A 161 -9.25 6.71 -16.25
C ILE A 161 -8.84 5.61 -15.25
N SER A 162 -9.49 5.60 -14.09
CA SER A 162 -9.36 4.47 -13.17
C SER A 162 -9.83 3.20 -13.88
N PRO A 163 -9.03 2.12 -13.91
CA PRO A 163 -9.57 0.77 -14.08
C PRO A 163 -10.37 0.34 -12.83
#